data_AF-A0A3D3PQI5-F1
#
_entry.id   AF-A0A3D3PQI5-F1
#
_cell.length_a   1.000
_cell.length_b   1.000
_cell.length_c   1.000
_cell.angle_alpha   90.00
_cell.angle_beta   90.00
_cell.angle_gamma   90.00
#
_symmetry.space_group_name_H-M   'P 1'
#
loop_
_entity.id
_entity.type
_entity.pdbx_description
1 polymer ?
#
loop_
_entity_poly.entity_id
_entity_poly.type
_entity_poly.pdbx_seq_one_letter_code
_entity_poly.pdbx_strand_id
1 'polypeptide(L)' 'RLVREVAGRPLSDVLIADTAERIAAIRASDEGREGVQSFLEKRKPNWLS' A
#
# COMPACT_ATOMS: atom_id res chain seq x y z
N ARG A 1 -11.10 -3.23 3.88
CA ARG A 1 -12.02 -2.09 3.65
C ARG A 1 -11.87 -1.54 2.23
N LEU A 2 -10.68 -1.07 1.84
CA LEU A 2 -10.39 -0.54 0.50
C LEU A 2 -10.90 -1.43 -0.66
N VAL A 3 -10.61 -2.73 -0.64
CA VAL A 3 -11.07 -3.66 -1.70
C VAL A 3 -12.58 -3.61 -1.90
N ARG A 4 -13.37 -3.53 -0.81
CA ARG A 4 -14.84 -3.44 -0.91
C ARG A 4 -15.31 -2.08 -1.46
N GLU A 5 -14.53 -1.03 -1.30
CA GLU A 5 -14.82 0.33 -1.79
C GLU A 5 -14.44 0.52 -3.27
N VAL A 6 -13.58 -0.35 -3.81
CA VAL A 6 -13.04 -0.27 -5.18
C VAL A 6 -13.63 -1.35 -6.09
N ALA A 7 -13.90 -2.55 -5.57
CA ALA A 7 -14.35 -3.68 -6.38
C ALA A 7 -15.65 -3.38 -7.14
N GLY A 8 -15.68 -3.73 -8.43
CA GLY A 8 -16.84 -3.56 -9.29
C GLY A 8 -17.13 -2.12 -9.72
N ARG A 9 -16.33 -1.14 -9.29
CA ARG A 9 -16.49 0.25 -9.75
C ARG A 9 -15.85 0.44 -11.12
N PRO A 10 -16.46 1.26 -12.00
CA PRO A 10 -15.81 1.69 -13.23
C PRO A 10 -14.47 2.36 -12.95
N LEU A 11 -13.48 2.08 -13.79
CA LEU A 11 -12.22 2.80 -13.76
C LEU A 11 -12.45 4.26 -14.16
N SER A 12 -12.02 5.19 -13.31
CA SER A 12 -12.11 6.62 -13.55
C SER A 12 -10.91 7.33 -12.93
N ASP A 13 -10.61 8.53 -13.41
CA ASP A 13 -9.50 9.34 -12.89
C ASP A 13 -9.66 9.63 -11.39
N VAL A 14 -10.91 9.81 -10.92
CA VAL A 14 -11.22 9.99 -9.50
C VAL A 14 -10.85 8.75 -8.69
N LEU A 15 -11.18 7.55 -9.19
CA LEU A 15 -10.84 6.30 -8.49
C LEU A 15 -9.33 6.04 -8.49
N ILE A 16 -8.65 6.40 -9.59
CA ILE A 16 -7.19 6.31 -9.69
C ILE A 16 -6.54 7.25 -8.67
N ALA A 17 -6.96 8.52 -8.61
CA ALA A 17 -6.40 9.50 -7.69
C ALA A 17 -6.59 9.09 -6.21
N ASP A 18 -7.80 8.69 -5.81
CA ASP A 18 -8.09 8.24 -4.43
C ASP A 18 -7.25 7.00 -4.05
N THR A 19 -7.13 6.02 -4.95
CA THR A 19 -6.34 4.82 -4.66
C THR A 19 -4.84 5.10 -4.63
N ALA A 20 -4.33 5.99 -5.50
CA ALA A 20 -2.94 6.42 -5.49
C ALA A 20 -2.57 7.13 -4.18
N GLU A 21 -3.41 8.06 -3.70
CA GLU A 21 -3.21 8.76 -2.43
C GLU A 21 -3.14 7.78 -1.25
N ARG A 22 -4.07 6.83 -1.19
CA ARG A 22 -4.10 5.81 -0.13
C ARG A 22 -2.88 4.90 -0.17
N ILE A 23 -2.44 4.48 -1.36
CA ILE A 23 -1.21 3.69 -1.53
C ILE A 23 0.00 4.48 -1.05
N ALA A 24 0.08 5.77 -1.39
CA ALA A 24 1.17 6.64 -0.94
C ALA A 24 1.20 6.77 0.60
N ALA A 25 0.04 6.97 1.23
CA ALA A 25 -0.08 7.02 2.68
C ALA A 25 0.37 5.71 3.35
N ILE A 26 -0.04 4.55 2.81
CA ILE A 26 0.38 3.23 3.31
C ILE A 26 1.90 3.05 3.16
N ARG A 27 2.48 3.43 2.02
CA ARG A 27 3.94 3.34 1.81
C ARG A 27 4.75 4.23 2.75
N ALA A 28 4.18 5.37 3.16
CA ALA A 28 4.79 6.28 4.12
C ALA A 28 4.64 5.84 5.59
N SER A 29 3.85 4.80 5.88
CA SER A 29 3.72 4.24 7.23
C SER A 29 4.99 3.50 7.67
N ASP A 30 5.10 3.22 8.97
CA ASP A 30 6.27 2.51 9.51
C ASP A 30 6.39 1.09 8.97
N GLU A 31 5.27 0.36 8.83
CA GLU A 31 5.24 -0.96 8.21
C GLU A 31 5.61 -0.89 6.72
N GLY A 32 5.15 0.15 6.01
CA GLY A 32 5.52 0.40 4.62
C GLY A 32 7.02 0.64 4.43
N ARG A 33 7.63 1.47 5.29
CA ARG A 33 9.07 1.74 5.29
C ARG A 33 9.88 0.49 5.62
N GLU A 34 9.46 -0.27 6.62
CA GLU A 34 10.09 -1.53 7.02
C GLU A 34 10.04 -2.57 5.89
N GLY A 35 8.95 -2.64 5.13
CA GLY A 35 8.86 -3.51 3.95
C GLY A 35 9.88 -3.18 2.87
N VAL A 36 10.06 -1.88 2.59
CA VAL A 36 11.07 -1.42 1.62
C VAL A 36 12.48 -1.71 2.15
N GLN A 37 12.75 -1.39 3.42
CA GLN A 37 14.06 -1.58 4.02
C GLN A 37 14.45 -3.07 4.06
N SER A 38 13.56 -3.94 4.55
CA SER A 38 13.80 -5.38 4.64
C SER A 38 14.03 -6.03 3.27
N PHE A 39 13.31 -5.58 2.23
CA PHE A 39 13.53 -6.01 0.84
C PHE A 39 14.93 -5.64 0.36
N LEU A 40 15.36 -4.38 0.55
CA LEU A 40 16.68 -3.90 0.12
C LEU A 40 17.82 -4.60 0.87
N GLU A 41 17.62 -4.87 2.16
CA GLU A 41 18.57 -5.56 3.03
C GLU A 41 18.53 -7.10 2.90
N LYS A 42 17.63 -7.65 2.08
CA LYS A 42 17.42 -9.11 1.89
C LYS A 42 17.16 -9.86 3.21
N ARG A 43 16.43 -9.24 4.13
CA ARG A 43 16.02 -9.85 5.40
C ARG A 43 14.50 -10.02 5.46
N LYS A 44 14.03 -10.81 6.42
CA LYS A 44 12.59 -10.84 6.73
C LYS A 44 12.17 -9.51 7.37
N PRO A 45 11.00 -8.97 7.02
CA PRO A 45 10.42 -7.85 7.74
C PRO A 45 10.02 -8.28 9.15
N ASN A 46 10.00 -7.32 10.08
CA ASN A 46 9.77 -7.57 11.50
C ASN A 46 8.43 -8.27 11.82
N TRP A 47 7.39 -8.08 10.98
CA TRP A 47 6.07 -8.70 11.17
C TRP A 47 5.97 -10.16 10.73
N LEU A 48 7.01 -10.74 10.13
CA LEU A 48 7.10 -12.16 9.77
C LEU A 48 7.98 -12.96 10.75
N SER A 49 8.18 -12.44 11.96
CA SER A 49 8.96 -13.09 13.01
C SER A 49 8.25 -14.30 13.60
#